data_AF-A0A958ZXZ7-F1
#
_entry.id   AF-A0A958ZXZ7-F1
#
_cell.length_a   1.000
_cell.length_b   1.000
_cell.length_c   1.000
_cell.angle_alpha   90.00
_cell.angle_beta   90.00
_cell.angle_gamma   90.00
#
_symmetry.space_group_name_H-M   'P 1'
#
loop_
_entity.id
_entity.type
_entity.pdbx_description
1 polymer ?
#
loop_
_entity_poly.entity_id
_entity_poly.type
_entity_poly.pdbx_seq_one_letter_code
_entity_poly.pdbx_strand_id
1 'polypeptide(L)'
;MKPEYKSLLEHLNKNPKTVKKVSDSLKKMRKGDADKIMHRLHDEAFETTDCLQCANCCTTTGPLLTTKDIDRIAKHLGLKPTQFIEQYLRVDEDNDYVFRNMPCPFLGSDNYCSIYEERPKACREYPHTDRVNQQGILSLTRKNAKICPAVAQIFLKIEMKMKG
;
A
#
# COMPACT_ATOMS: atom_id res chain seq x y z
N MET A 1 6.15 -14.45 -4.78
CA MET A 1 6.29 -13.91 -3.41
C MET A 1 7.24 -14.79 -2.61
N LYS A 2 8.21 -14.19 -1.93
CA LYS A 2 9.14 -14.88 -1.01
C LYS A 2 8.41 -15.60 0.15
N PRO A 3 8.88 -16.77 0.61
CA PRO A 3 8.24 -17.51 1.70
C PRO A 3 8.09 -16.72 3.01
N GLU A 4 9.09 -15.92 3.38
CA GLU A 4 9.08 -15.09 4.59
C GLU A 4 7.96 -14.04 4.56
N TYR A 5 7.70 -13.45 3.39
CA TYR A 5 6.63 -12.46 3.21
C TYR A 5 5.26 -13.12 3.35
N LYS A 6 5.10 -14.30 2.76
CA LYS A 6 3.89 -15.09 2.91
C LYS A 6 3.65 -15.47 4.37
N SER A 7 4.69 -15.87 5.09
CA SER A 7 4.60 -16.21 6.51
C SER A 7 4.15 -15.03 7.38
N LEU A 8 4.70 -13.82 7.15
CA LEU A 8 4.28 -12.60 7.85
C LEU A 8 2.78 -12.31 7.65
N LEU A 9 2.32 -12.36 6.39
CA LEU A 9 0.92 -12.13 6.05
C LEU A 9 0.00 -13.19 6.65
N GLU A 10 0.35 -14.47 6.53
CA GLU A 10 -0.43 -15.57 7.10
C GLU A 10 -0.52 -15.48 8.62
N HIS A 11 0.60 -15.18 9.28
CA HIS A 11 0.64 -15.03 10.73
C HIS A 11 -0.28 -13.89 11.18
N LEU A 12 -0.20 -12.71 10.56
CA LEU A 12 -1.05 -11.59 10.94
C LEU A 12 -2.53 -11.86 10.61
N ASN A 13 -2.82 -12.47 9.45
CA ASN A 13 -4.19 -12.80 9.03
C ASN A 13 -4.84 -13.83 9.96
N LYS A 14 -4.08 -14.77 10.53
CA LYS A 14 -4.54 -15.72 11.56
C LYS A 14 -4.73 -15.05 12.94
N ASN A 15 -4.21 -13.84 13.14
CA ASN A 15 -4.24 -13.12 14.42
C ASN A 15 -4.94 -11.75 14.29
N PRO A 16 -6.23 -11.68 13.92
CA PRO A 16 -6.94 -10.41 13.74
C PRO A 16 -7.02 -9.55 15.02
N LYS A 17 -6.91 -10.19 16.20
CA LYS A 17 -6.82 -9.49 17.50
C LYS A 17 -5.57 -8.63 17.61
N THR A 18 -4.43 -9.05 17.04
CA THR A 18 -3.21 -8.26 16.97
C THR A 18 -3.45 -6.97 16.21
N VAL A 19 -4.04 -7.06 15.02
CA VAL A 19 -4.35 -5.90 14.16
C VAL A 19 -5.22 -4.89 14.89
N LYS A 20 -6.26 -5.36 15.59
CA LYS A 20 -7.13 -4.52 16.40
C LYS A 20 -6.38 -3.86 17.56
N LYS A 21 -5.64 -4.65 18.36
CA LYS A 21 -4.88 -4.16 19.53
C LYS A 21 -3.87 -3.08 19.15
N VAL A 22 -3.09 -3.31 18.10
CA VAL A 22 -2.11 -2.34 17.58
C VAL A 22 -2.81 -1.07 17.11
N SER A 23 -3.91 -1.19 16.34
CA SER A 23 -4.67 -0.03 15.88
C SER A 23 -5.24 0.80 17.03
N ASP A 24 -5.79 0.15 18.05
CA ASP A 24 -6.37 0.81 19.21
C ASP A 24 -5.28 1.52 20.05
N SER A 25 -4.08 0.94 20.12
CA SER A 25 -2.92 1.56 20.75
C SER A 25 -2.48 2.81 19.99
N LEU A 26 -2.24 2.71 18.67
CA LEU A 26 -1.87 3.84 17.82
C LEU A 26 -2.91 4.97 17.90
N LYS A 27 -4.21 4.63 17.93
CA LYS A 27 -5.29 5.61 18.03
C LYS A 27 -5.23 6.44 19.32
N LYS A 28 -4.78 5.85 20.44
CA LYS A 28 -4.72 6.51 21.76
C LYS A 28 -3.43 7.29 22.01
N MET A 29 -2.45 7.19 21.13
CA MET A 29 -1.19 7.93 21.26
C MET A 29 -1.42 9.43 21.13
N ARG A 30 -0.50 10.21 21.72
CA ARG A 30 -0.47 11.65 21.55
C ARG A 30 -0.23 11.99 20.07
N LYS A 31 -0.77 13.13 19.63
CA LYS A 31 -0.64 13.60 18.25
C LYS A 31 0.84 13.61 17.82
N GLY A 32 1.13 12.96 16.70
CA GLY A 32 2.48 12.86 16.12
C GLY A 32 3.34 11.71 16.66
N ASP A 33 3.03 11.12 17.82
CA ASP A 33 3.82 9.98 18.34
C ASP A 33 3.58 8.71 17.51
N ALA A 34 2.34 8.51 17.04
CA ALA A 34 2.02 7.44 16.10
C ALA A 34 2.82 7.58 14.79
N ASP A 35 2.96 8.81 14.28
CA ASP A 35 3.72 9.09 13.06
C ASP A 35 5.20 8.74 13.26
N LYS A 36 5.83 9.20 14.35
CA LYS A 36 7.24 8.89 14.68
C LYS A 36 7.50 7.38 14.76
N ILE A 37 6.60 6.63 15.41
CA ILE A 37 6.74 5.18 15.55
C ILE A 37 6.60 4.50 14.19
N MET A 38 5.60 4.90 13.40
CA MET A 38 5.34 4.32 12.09
C MET A 38 6.47 4.63 11.09
N HIS A 39 7.01 5.85 11.09
CA HIS A 39 8.13 6.25 10.22
C HIS A 39 9.39 5.44 10.53
N ARG A 40 9.80 5.37 11.81
CA ARG A 40 10.95 4.55 12.19
C ARG A 40 10.76 3.08 11.80
N LEU A 41 9.56 2.53 12.01
CA LEU A 41 9.29 1.14 11.66
C LEU A 41 9.11 0.92 10.15
N HIS A 42 8.73 1.95 9.39
CA HIS A 42 8.74 1.94 7.93
C HIS A 42 10.17 1.71 7.44
N ASP A 43 11.11 2.56 7.87
CA ASP A 43 12.51 2.47 7.46
C ASP A 43 13.07 1.06 7.75
N GLU A 44 12.91 0.59 8.99
CA GLU A 44 13.38 -0.75 9.39
C GLU A 44 12.70 -1.90 8.61
N ALA A 45 11.45 -1.74 8.17
CA ALA A 45 10.75 -2.77 7.42
C ALA A 45 11.23 -2.81 5.96
N PHE A 46 11.47 -1.64 5.36
CA PHE A 46 11.91 -1.51 3.97
C PHE A 46 13.42 -1.75 3.77
N GLU A 47 14.23 -1.81 4.83
CA GLU A 47 15.57 -2.39 4.79
C GLU A 47 15.58 -3.87 4.35
N THR A 48 14.49 -4.61 4.59
CA THR A 48 14.39 -6.05 4.32
C THR A 48 13.24 -6.44 3.38
N THR A 49 12.34 -5.49 3.09
CA THR A 49 11.21 -5.69 2.19
C THR A 49 11.50 -5.11 0.81
N ASP A 50 11.58 -5.98 -0.20
CA ASP A 50 11.66 -5.60 -1.61
C ASP A 50 10.30 -5.82 -2.29
N CYS A 51 9.71 -4.73 -2.77
CA CYS A 51 8.42 -4.73 -3.46
C CYS A 51 8.40 -5.62 -4.71
N LEU A 52 9.53 -5.72 -5.44
CA LEU A 52 9.66 -6.54 -6.65
C LEU A 52 9.62 -8.03 -6.35
N GLN A 53 9.78 -8.43 -5.09
CA GLN A 53 9.70 -9.83 -4.68
C GLN A 53 8.27 -10.28 -4.37
N CYS A 54 7.31 -9.35 -4.24
CA CYS A 54 5.93 -9.67 -3.88
C CYS A 54 4.89 -9.21 -4.91
N ALA A 55 5.04 -8.01 -5.48
CA ALA A 55 4.07 -7.33 -6.35
C ALA A 55 2.60 -7.33 -5.85
N ASN A 56 2.35 -7.64 -4.57
CA ASN A 56 1.02 -8.04 -4.13
C ASN A 56 0.00 -6.91 -4.27
N CYS A 57 0.41 -5.67 -4.02
CA CYS A 57 -0.42 -4.49 -4.25
C CYS A 57 -0.69 -4.26 -5.75
N CYS A 58 0.32 -4.39 -6.61
CA CYS A 58 0.16 -4.31 -8.07
C CYS A 58 -0.72 -5.43 -8.65
N THR A 59 -0.85 -6.55 -7.95
CA THR A 59 -1.65 -7.70 -8.39
C THR A 59 -3.09 -7.64 -7.89
N THR A 60 -3.33 -7.06 -6.70
CA THR A 60 -4.63 -7.19 -6.00
C THR A 60 -5.30 -5.87 -5.65
N THR A 61 -4.56 -4.77 -5.67
CA THR A 61 -5.06 -3.45 -5.25
C THR A 61 -5.17 -2.53 -6.46
N GLY A 62 -6.39 -2.14 -6.82
CA GLY A 62 -6.60 -1.02 -7.74
C GLY A 62 -6.30 0.29 -7.01
N PRO A 63 -5.25 1.05 -7.38
CA PRO A 63 -4.99 2.36 -6.78
C PRO A 63 -6.03 3.38 -7.26
N LEU A 64 -6.26 4.41 -6.47
CA LEU A 64 -6.88 5.64 -6.96
C LEU A 64 -5.92 6.36 -7.92
N LEU A 65 -6.45 6.85 -9.04
CA LEU A 65 -5.79 7.75 -9.97
C LEU A 65 -6.44 9.13 -9.91
N THR A 66 -5.63 10.15 -9.63
CA THR A 66 -6.09 11.55 -9.74
C THR A 66 -6.13 11.98 -11.19
N THR A 67 -6.84 13.07 -11.50
CA THR A 67 -6.81 13.69 -12.84
C THR A 67 -5.38 14.02 -13.29
N LYS A 68 -4.51 14.45 -12.36
CA LYS A 68 -3.08 14.68 -12.63
C LYS A 68 -2.32 13.40 -12.96
N ASP A 69 -2.66 12.27 -12.33
CA ASP A 69 -2.06 10.98 -12.68
C ASP A 69 -2.51 10.53 -14.07
N ILE A 70 -3.80 10.68 -14.38
CA ILE A 70 -4.38 10.38 -15.69
C ILE A 70 -3.67 11.16 -16.80
N ASP A 71 -3.55 12.49 -16.66
CA ASP A 71 -2.92 13.33 -17.66
C ASP A 71 -1.44 12.95 -17.87
N ARG A 72 -0.71 12.71 -16.78
CA ARG A 72 0.72 12.38 -16.80
C ARG A 72 0.98 11.02 -17.44
N ILE A 73 0.23 9.98 -17.04
CA ILE A 73 0.38 8.63 -17.57
C ILE A 73 -0.08 8.57 -19.03
N ALA A 74 -1.21 9.21 -19.37
CA ALA A 74 -1.68 9.26 -20.75
C ALA A 74 -0.64 9.92 -21.67
N LYS A 75 -0.04 11.04 -21.24
CA LYS A 75 1.06 11.70 -21.97
C LYS A 75 2.25 10.76 -22.16
N HIS A 76 2.68 10.04 -21.12
CA HIS A 76 3.78 9.09 -21.21
C HIS A 76 3.51 7.97 -22.22
N LEU A 77 2.26 7.50 -22.30
CA LEU A 77 1.83 6.46 -23.24
C LEU A 77 1.50 7.00 -24.65
N GLY A 78 1.60 8.31 -24.89
CA GLY A 78 1.22 8.91 -26.18
C GLY A 78 -0.29 8.89 -26.46
N LEU A 79 -1.13 8.82 -25.41
CA LEU A 79 -2.59 8.77 -25.49
C LEU A 79 -3.23 10.10 -25.09
N LYS A 80 -4.43 10.39 -25.61
CA LYS A 80 -5.29 11.41 -25.01
C LYS A 80 -5.82 10.92 -23.65
N PRO A 81 -6.02 11.80 -22.64
CA PRO A 81 -6.58 11.41 -21.35
C PRO A 81 -7.89 10.60 -21.45
N THR A 82 -8.78 10.98 -22.38
CA THR A 82 -10.04 10.25 -22.62
C THR A 82 -9.83 8.82 -23.09
N GLN A 83 -8.86 8.59 -23.98
CA GLN A 83 -8.51 7.25 -24.45
C GLN A 83 -7.90 6.41 -23.33
N PHE A 84 -7.05 7.02 -22.49
CA PHE A 84 -6.48 6.33 -21.32
C PHE A 84 -7.57 5.90 -20.33
N ILE A 85 -8.53 6.79 -20.04
CA ILE A 85 -9.67 6.48 -19.16
C ILE A 85 -10.48 5.31 -19.73
N GLU A 86 -10.82 5.37 -21.03
CA GLU A 86 -11.62 4.34 -21.70
C GLU A 86 -10.91 2.97 -21.70
N GLN A 87 -9.62 2.95 -22.00
CA GLN A 87 -8.84 1.72 -22.13
C GLN A 87 -8.49 1.09 -20.78
N TYR A 88 -8.10 1.89 -19.79
CA TYR A 88 -7.44 1.38 -18.57
C TYR A 88 -8.26 1.55 -17.30
N LEU A 89 -9.24 2.47 -17.26
CA LEU A 89 -9.88 2.86 -16.01
C LEU A 89 -11.35 2.46 -15.94
N ARG A 90 -11.85 2.42 -14.71
CA ARG A 90 -13.26 2.42 -14.34
C ARG A 90 -13.46 3.33 -13.13
N VAL A 91 -14.70 3.66 -12.84
CA VAL A 91 -15.09 4.32 -11.59
C VAL A 91 -15.48 3.24 -10.59
N ASP A 92 -14.99 3.31 -9.36
CA ASP A 92 -15.34 2.39 -8.27
C ASP A 92 -16.53 2.86 -7.43
N GLU A 93 -16.81 2.18 -6.31
CA GLU A 93 -17.96 2.47 -5.45
C GLU A 93 -17.82 3.81 -4.69
N ASP A 94 -16.60 4.33 -4.56
CA ASP A 94 -16.28 5.60 -3.90
C ASP A 94 -16.24 6.77 -4.90
N ASN A 95 -16.60 6.53 -6.17
CA ASN A 95 -16.49 7.46 -7.31
C ASN A 95 -15.05 7.83 -7.68
N ASP A 96 -14.09 6.97 -7.34
CA ASP A 96 -12.69 7.15 -7.67
C ASP A 96 -12.34 6.46 -9.01
N TYR A 97 -11.44 7.06 -9.78
CA TYR A 97 -10.87 6.37 -10.93
C TYR A 97 -9.87 5.32 -10.47
N VAL A 98 -10.09 4.06 -10.86
CA VAL A 98 -9.21 2.93 -10.57
C VAL A 98 -8.91 2.16 -11.84
N PHE A 99 -7.84 1.35 -11.82
CA PHE A 99 -7.60 0.42 -12.92
C PHE A 99 -8.77 -0.56 -13.05
N ARG A 100 -9.23 -0.75 -14.29
CA ARG A 100 -10.36 -1.63 -14.59
C ARG A 100 -10.05 -3.09 -14.35
N ASN A 101 -8.83 -3.51 -14.69
CA ASN A 101 -8.38 -4.89 -14.59
C ASN A 101 -7.26 -5.02 -13.57
N MET A 102 -7.25 -6.14 -12.86
CA MET A 102 -6.16 -6.59 -12.01
C MET A 102 -5.72 -8.00 -12.45
N PRO A 103 -4.42 -8.35 -12.49
CA PRO A 103 -3.26 -7.54 -12.10
C PRO A 103 -3.14 -6.23 -12.88
N CYS A 104 -2.48 -5.23 -12.29
CA CYS A 104 -2.29 -3.91 -12.91
C CYS A 104 -1.79 -4.07 -14.36
N PRO A 105 -2.37 -3.37 -15.34
CA PRO A 105 -2.00 -3.51 -16.76
C PRO A 105 -0.55 -3.13 -17.05
N PHE A 106 0.10 -2.42 -16.12
CA PHE A 106 1.50 -2.01 -16.22
C PHE A 106 2.45 -2.88 -15.39
N LEU A 107 1.97 -3.99 -14.82
CA LEU A 107 2.81 -4.96 -14.11
C LEU A 107 3.42 -5.95 -15.10
N GLY A 108 4.75 -5.94 -15.21
CA GLY A 108 5.53 -6.91 -15.98
C GLY A 108 5.62 -8.28 -15.32
N SER A 109 6.00 -9.30 -16.08
CA SER A 109 6.20 -10.67 -15.60
C SER A 109 7.35 -10.82 -14.59
N ASP A 110 8.26 -9.85 -14.58
CA ASP A 110 9.37 -9.69 -13.64
C ASP A 110 9.00 -8.88 -12.38
N ASN A 111 7.70 -8.60 -12.18
CA ASN A 111 7.14 -7.72 -11.15
C ASN A 111 7.52 -6.24 -11.28
N TYR A 112 8.20 -5.83 -12.35
CA TYR A 112 8.53 -4.44 -12.59
C TYR A 112 7.33 -3.67 -13.16
N CYS A 113 7.22 -2.39 -12.83
CA CYS A 113 6.17 -1.54 -13.38
C CYS A 113 6.67 -0.87 -14.66
N SER A 114 6.02 -1.11 -15.80
CA SER A 114 6.43 -0.51 -17.08
C SER A 114 6.33 1.02 -17.10
N ILE A 115 5.55 1.61 -16.18
CA ILE A 115 5.44 3.06 -15.98
C ILE A 115 6.00 3.51 -14.61
N TYR A 116 7.06 2.86 -14.10
CA TYR A 116 7.56 3.07 -12.73
C TYR A 116 7.73 4.56 -12.35
N GLU A 117 8.34 5.35 -13.23
CA GLU A 117 8.56 6.79 -13.00
C GLU A 117 7.28 7.63 -13.08
N GLU A 118 6.22 7.09 -13.67
CA GLU A 118 4.93 7.75 -13.88
C GLU A 118 3.79 7.18 -13.03
N ARG A 119 4.08 6.20 -12.18
CA ARG A 119 3.12 5.53 -11.28
C ARG A 119 2.20 6.54 -10.59
N PRO A 120 0.90 6.20 -10.43
CA PRO A 120 -0.04 7.03 -9.69
C PRO A 120 0.48 7.40 -8.31
N LYS A 121 0.08 8.57 -7.79
CA LYS A 121 0.47 9.01 -6.44
C LYS A 121 0.21 7.94 -5.37
N ALA A 122 -0.95 7.29 -5.42
CA ALA A 122 -1.30 6.21 -4.50
C ALA A 122 -0.33 5.01 -4.56
N CYS A 123 0.20 4.68 -5.75
CA CYS A 123 1.21 3.63 -5.89
C CYS A 123 2.59 4.04 -5.35
N ARG A 124 2.98 5.31 -5.51
CA ARG A 124 4.27 5.82 -4.98
C ARG A 124 4.28 5.89 -3.46
N GLU A 125 3.16 6.28 -2.88
CA GLU A 125 3.01 6.44 -1.44
C GLU A 125 2.59 5.14 -0.74
N TYR A 126 2.30 4.06 -1.46
CA TYR A 126 1.95 2.78 -0.86
C TYR A 126 3.14 2.25 -0.03
N PRO A 127 2.94 1.77 1.22
CA PRO A 127 1.67 1.45 1.87
C PRO A 127 1.12 2.56 2.80
N HIS A 128 1.62 3.79 2.67
CA HIS A 128 1.29 4.99 3.43
C HIS A 128 1.71 4.93 4.91
N THR A 129 2.81 4.25 5.23
CA THR A 129 3.33 4.14 6.61
C THR A 129 4.37 5.21 6.96
N ASP A 130 4.79 6.02 6.00
CA ASP A 130 5.76 7.12 6.08
C ASP A 130 5.13 8.53 5.99
N ARG A 131 3.81 8.62 5.84
CA ARG A 131 3.08 9.90 5.85
C ARG A 131 2.76 10.40 7.26
N VAL A 132 2.42 11.68 7.38
CA VAL A 132 1.84 12.26 8.60
C VAL A 132 0.37 11.85 8.79
N ASN A 133 -0.11 11.99 10.03
CA ASN A 133 -1.48 11.69 10.47
C ASN A 133 -1.87 10.22 10.28
N GLN A 134 -1.04 9.29 10.76
CA GLN A 134 -1.28 7.84 10.72
C GLN A 134 -2.60 7.46 11.41
N GLN A 135 -2.96 8.16 12.49
CA GLN A 135 -4.22 7.96 13.21
C GLN A 135 -5.44 8.18 12.30
N GLY A 136 -5.34 9.09 11.31
CA GLY A 136 -6.42 9.38 10.35
C GLY A 136 -6.66 8.29 9.31
N ILE A 137 -5.71 7.37 9.11
CA ILE A 137 -5.81 6.31 8.09
C ILE A 137 -5.73 4.89 8.62
N LEU A 138 -5.87 4.68 9.93
CA LEU A 138 -5.78 3.35 10.53
C LEU A 138 -6.68 2.30 9.86
N SER A 139 -7.85 2.70 9.32
CA SER A 139 -8.70 1.78 8.55
C SER A 139 -8.01 1.26 7.28
N LEU A 140 -7.37 2.16 6.51
CA LEU A 140 -6.56 1.82 5.34
C LEU A 140 -5.32 1.01 5.75
N THR A 141 -4.60 1.45 6.79
CA THR A 141 -3.40 0.74 7.28
C THR A 141 -3.73 -0.70 7.68
N ARG A 142 -4.89 -0.94 8.32
CA ARG A 142 -5.36 -2.30 8.63
C ARG A 142 -5.64 -3.15 7.39
N LYS A 143 -6.22 -2.57 6.33
CA LYS A 143 -6.42 -3.26 5.05
C LYS A 143 -5.06 -3.60 4.43
N ASN A 144 -4.14 -2.62 4.39
CA ASN A 144 -2.79 -2.79 3.84
C ASN A 144 -1.97 -3.84 4.63
N ALA A 145 -2.19 -3.99 5.94
CA ALA A 145 -1.52 -5.01 6.75
C ALA A 145 -1.82 -6.46 6.29
N LYS A 146 -2.94 -6.67 5.60
CA LYS A 146 -3.30 -7.98 5.03
C LYS A 146 -2.66 -8.25 3.66
N ILE A 147 -2.09 -7.22 3.04
CA ILE A 147 -1.61 -7.24 1.65
C ILE A 147 -0.09 -7.06 1.60
N CYS A 148 0.44 -6.10 2.36
CA CYS A 148 1.84 -5.70 2.35
C CYS A 148 2.62 -6.37 3.49
N PRO A 149 3.66 -7.16 3.18
CA PRO A 149 4.53 -7.79 4.18
C PRO A 149 5.20 -6.77 5.11
N ALA A 150 5.61 -5.60 4.61
CA ALA A 150 6.21 -4.54 5.43
C ALA A 150 5.22 -4.03 6.48
N VAL A 151 3.96 -3.79 6.11
CA VAL A 151 2.93 -3.35 7.07
C VAL A 151 2.66 -4.44 8.10
N ALA A 152 2.65 -5.71 7.69
CA ALA A 152 2.51 -6.82 8.63
C ALA A 152 3.67 -6.87 9.63
N GLN A 153 4.90 -6.72 9.17
CA GLN A 153 6.10 -6.65 10.02
C GLN A 153 6.03 -5.47 11.01
N ILE A 154 5.60 -4.28 10.55
CA ILE A 154 5.39 -3.11 11.41
C ILE A 154 4.41 -3.44 12.55
N PHE A 155 3.27 -4.05 12.23
CA PHE A 155 2.25 -4.41 13.21
C PHE A 155 2.78 -5.41 14.25
N LEU A 156 3.51 -6.43 13.81
CA LEU A 156 4.10 -7.42 14.70
C LEU A 156 5.17 -6.81 15.61
N LYS A 157 6.02 -5.92 15.08
CA LYS A 157 7.01 -5.18 15.88
C LYS A 157 6.35 -4.30 16.95
N ILE A 158 5.26 -3.61 16.63
CA ILE A 158 4.51 -2.82 17.62
C ILE A 158 3.94 -3.74 18.70
N GLU A 159 3.30 -4.86 18.31
CA GLU A 159 2.74 -5.80 19.27
C GLU A 159 3.80 -6.33 20.25
N MET A 160 4.99 -6.67 19.77
CA MET A 160 6.10 -7.13 20.60
C MET A 160 6.51 -6.07 21.63
N LYS A 161 6.63 -4.81 21.22
CA LYS A 161 6.97 -3.69 22.13
C LYS A 161 5.87 -3.37 23.15
N MET A 162 4.63 -3.81 22.93
CA MET A 162 3.54 -3.67 23.92
C MET A 162 3.52 -4.80 24.96
N LYS A 163 4.26 -5.89 24.75
CA LYS A 163 4.31 -7.06 25.66
C LYS A 163 5.50 -7.02 26.61
N GLY A 164 6.51 -6.20 26.31
CA GLY A 164 7.60 -5.86 27.23
C GLY A 164 7.30 -4.56 27.96
#